data_AF-A0A852MJC3-F1
#
_entry.id   AF-A0A852MJC3-F1
#
_cell.length_a   1.000
_cell.length_b   1.000
_cell.length_c   1.000
_cell.angle_alpha   90.00
_cell.angle_beta   90.00
_cell.angle_gamma   90.00
#
_symmetry.space_group_name_H-M   'P 1'
#
loop_
_entity.id
_entity.type
_entity.pdbx_description
1 polymer ?
#
loop_
_entity_poly.entity_id
_entity_poly.type
_entity_poly.pdbx_seq_one_letter_code
_entity_poly.pdbx_strand_id
1 'polypeptide(L)'
;LRNKREVWRVKFTLAKIRKAARELLTLDEKDPRRLFEGNALLRRLVRIGVLDEGKMKLDYILGLKIEDFLERRLQTQVFKLGLAKSIHHARVLIRQRHIRVRKQVVNIPSFIVRLDSQKHIDFSLRSPYG
;
A
#
# COMPACT_ATOMS: atom_id res chain seq x y z
N LEU A 1 7.85 -13.27 -0.18
CA LEU A 1 6.49 -13.59 0.34
C LEU A 1 6.53 -14.92 1.08
N ARG A 2 5.58 -15.24 1.99
CA ARG A 2 5.58 -16.56 2.67
C ARG A 2 4.80 -17.63 1.91
N ASN A 3 3.65 -17.28 1.32
CA ASN A 3 2.78 -18.24 0.62
C ASN A 3 1.97 -17.55 -0.50
N LYS A 4 1.38 -18.36 -1.39
CA LYS A 4 0.50 -17.88 -2.48
C LYS A 4 -0.75 -17.15 -1.95
N ARG A 5 -1.20 -17.47 -0.74
CA ARG A 5 -2.34 -16.78 -0.08
C ARG A 5 -2.09 -15.28 0.12
N GLU A 6 -0.84 -14.84 0.32
CA GLU A 6 -0.52 -13.40 0.37
C GLU A 6 -0.78 -12.72 -0.99
N VAL A 7 -0.48 -13.40 -2.10
CA VAL A 7 -0.77 -12.90 -3.46
C VAL A 7 -2.27 -12.88 -3.70
N TRP A 8 -2.99 -13.95 -3.34
CA TRP A 8 -4.43 -14.04 -3.56
C TRP A 8 -5.21 -12.98 -2.80
N ARG A 9 -4.77 -12.61 -1.59
CA ARG A 9 -5.38 -11.49 -0.85
C ARG A 9 -5.26 -10.17 -1.60
N VAL A 10 -4.08 -9.87 -2.15
CA VAL A 10 -3.87 -8.64 -2.93
C VAL A 10 -4.66 -8.69 -4.24
N LYS A 11 -4.68 -9.84 -4.92
CA LYS A 11 -5.48 -10.05 -6.12
C LYS A 11 -6.97 -9.79 -5.86
N PHE A 12 -7.50 -10.28 -4.75
CA PHE A 12 -8.89 -10.07 -4.36
C PHE A 12 -9.18 -8.59 -4.04
N THR A 13 -8.30 -7.90 -3.31
CA THR A 13 -8.46 -6.47 -3.06
C THR A 13 -8.43 -5.64 -4.35
N LEU A 14 -7.53 -5.98 -5.28
CA LEU A 14 -7.45 -5.33 -6.59
C LEU A 14 -8.72 -5.58 -7.41
N ALA A 15 -9.25 -6.81 -7.40
CA ALA A 15 -10.49 -7.14 -8.09
C ALA A 15 -11.69 -6.32 -7.56
N LYS A 16 -11.79 -6.14 -6.23
CA LYS A 16 -12.83 -5.27 -5.63
C LYS A 16 -12.70 -3.82 -6.07
N ILE A 17 -11.49 -3.28 -6.07
CA ILE A 17 -11.22 -1.90 -6.48
C ILE A 17 -11.56 -1.70 -7.96
N ARG A 18 -11.16 -2.63 -8.82
CA ARG A 18 -11.49 -2.61 -10.26
C ARG A 18 -12.98 -2.78 -10.53
N LYS A 19 -13.69 -3.60 -9.74
CA LYS A 19 -15.15 -3.74 -9.86
C LYS A 19 -15.84 -2.40 -9.57
N ALA A 20 -15.51 -1.76 -8.45
CA ALA A 20 -16.04 -0.45 -8.12
C ALA A 20 -15.72 0.61 -9.20
N ALA A 21 -14.48 0.64 -9.70
CA ALA A 21 -14.12 1.57 -10.76
C ALA A 21 -14.94 1.34 -12.05
N ARG A 22 -15.20 0.09 -12.44
CA ARG A 22 -16.04 -0.22 -13.62
C ARG A 22 -17.49 0.25 -13.45
N GLU A 23 -18.08 0.03 -12.27
CA GLU A 23 -19.45 0.49 -11.97
C GLU A 23 -19.57 2.01 -11.97
N LEU A 24 -18.53 2.73 -11.53
CA LEU A 24 -18.51 4.19 -11.57
C LEU A 24 -18.26 4.72 -12.99
N LEU A 25 -17.49 4.00 -13.80
CA LEU A 25 -17.19 4.38 -15.18
C LEU A 25 -18.41 4.29 -16.11
N THR A 26 -19.40 3.46 -15.78
CA THR A 26 -20.66 3.37 -16.56
C THR A 26 -21.63 4.52 -16.31
N LEU A 27 -21.45 5.27 -15.22
CA LEU A 27 -22.28 6.45 -14.92
C LEU A 27 -21.79 7.68 -15.67
N ASP A 28 -22.67 8.65 -15.89
CA ASP A 28 -22.30 9.93 -16.48
C ASP A 28 -21.27 10.69 -15.63
N GLU A 29 -20.43 11.50 -16.26
CA GLU A 29 -19.36 12.23 -15.57
C GLU A 29 -19.87 13.19 -14.50
N LYS A 30 -21.08 13.74 -14.67
CA LYS A 30 -21.69 14.69 -13.73
C LYS A 30 -22.55 14.02 -12.66
N ASP A 31 -22.67 12.69 -12.68
CA ASP A 31 -23.46 11.98 -11.69
C ASP A 31 -22.87 12.18 -10.28
N PRO A 32 -23.71 12.53 -9.27
CA PRO A 32 -23.22 12.82 -7.91
C PRO A 32 -22.56 11.61 -7.25
N ARG A 33 -22.98 10.37 -7.57
CA ARG A 33 -22.34 9.16 -7.04
C ARG A 33 -20.95 8.98 -7.63
N ARG A 34 -20.80 9.19 -8.94
CA ARG A 34 -19.49 9.12 -9.61
C ARG A 34 -18.52 10.14 -9.04
N LEU A 35 -18.97 11.38 -8.84
CA LEU A 35 -18.14 12.44 -8.27
C LEU A 35 -17.74 12.13 -6.83
N PHE A 36 -18.66 11.68 -5.99
CA PHE A 36 -18.35 11.44 -4.58
C PHE A 36 -17.52 10.16 -4.38
N GLU A 37 -18.02 9.01 -4.85
CA GLU A 37 -17.38 7.71 -4.68
C GLU A 37 -16.07 7.63 -5.48
N GLY A 38 -16.04 8.18 -6.69
CA GLY A 38 -14.85 8.21 -7.54
C GLY A 38 -13.72 9.00 -6.88
N ASN A 39 -14.01 10.20 -6.38
CA ASN A 39 -13.01 11.01 -5.66
C ASN A 39 -12.58 10.37 -4.34
N ALA A 40 -13.47 9.67 -3.63
CA ALA A 40 -13.10 8.95 -2.42
C ALA A 40 -12.13 7.79 -2.73
N LEU A 41 -12.39 7.06 -3.81
CA LEU A 41 -11.58 5.93 -4.24
C LEU A 41 -10.19 6.38 -4.74
N LEU A 42 -10.13 7.43 -5.55
CA LEU A 42 -8.87 8.05 -6.00
C LEU A 42 -8.04 8.55 -4.83
N ARG A 43 -8.64 9.32 -3.90
CA ARG A 43 -7.95 9.81 -2.69
C ARG A 43 -7.37 8.67 -1.86
N ARG A 44 -8.07 7.54 -1.74
CA ARG A 44 -7.57 6.37 -1.01
C ARG A 44 -6.35 5.75 -1.69
N LEU A 45 -6.36 5.60 -3.01
CA LEU A 45 -5.26 5.01 -3.77
C LEU A 45 -4.01 5.89 -3.76
N VAL A 46 -4.20 7.21 -3.90
CA VAL A 46 -3.10 8.19 -3.79
C VAL A 46 -2.51 8.19 -2.39
N ARG A 47 -3.34 8.20 -1.33
CA ARG A 47 -2.84 8.13 0.05
C ARG A 47 -2.00 6.87 0.34
N ILE A 48 -2.35 5.76 -0.29
CA ILE A 48 -1.57 4.52 -0.18
C ILE A 48 -0.28 4.61 -1.01
N GLY A 49 -0.26 5.39 -2.08
CA GLY A 49 0.86 5.54 -3.02
C GLY A 49 0.87 4.51 -4.14
N VAL A 50 -0.30 3.95 -4.48
CA VAL A 50 -0.46 3.04 -5.64
C VAL A 50 -0.64 3.84 -6.93
N LEU A 51 -1.26 5.01 -6.84
CA LEU A 51 -1.49 5.93 -7.94
C LEU A 51 -0.72 7.22 -7.67
N ASP A 52 -0.15 7.79 -8.72
CA ASP A 52 0.54 9.08 -8.66
C ASP A 52 -0.47 10.24 -8.72
N GLU A 53 -0.10 11.40 -8.18
CA GLU A 53 -0.97 12.59 -8.13
C GLU A 53 -1.35 13.09 -9.53
N GLY A 54 -0.45 12.95 -10.50
CA GLY A 54 -0.70 13.29 -11.91
C GLY A 54 -1.64 12.33 -12.65
N LYS A 55 -1.99 11.17 -12.06
CA LYS A 55 -2.82 10.13 -12.67
C LYS A 55 -4.18 9.97 -11.99
N MET A 56 -4.75 11.05 -11.44
CA MET A 56 -6.07 11.06 -10.79
C MET A 56 -7.27 10.92 -11.76
N LYS A 57 -7.31 9.84 -12.56
CA LYS A 57 -8.48 9.46 -13.37
C LYS A 57 -8.90 8.03 -13.05
N LEU A 58 -10.20 7.75 -13.16
CA LEU A 58 -10.75 6.43 -12.87
C LEU A 58 -10.21 5.34 -13.82
N ASP A 59 -9.89 5.70 -15.06
CA ASP A 59 -9.39 4.76 -16.08
C ASP A 59 -8.05 4.12 -15.68
N TYR A 60 -7.16 4.90 -15.02
CA TYR A 60 -5.86 4.38 -14.57
C TYR A 60 -5.99 3.28 -13.52
N ILE A 61 -7.11 3.20 -12.82
CA ILE A 61 -7.37 2.16 -11.81
C ILE A 61 -7.50 0.79 -12.49
N LEU A 62 -8.03 0.74 -13.72
CA LEU A 62 -8.15 -0.50 -14.47
C LEU A 62 -6.77 -1.07 -14.83
N GLY A 63 -5.78 -0.20 -15.08
CA GLY A 63 -4.40 -0.56 -15.39
C GLY A 63 -3.55 -1.04 -14.21
N LEU A 64 -4.02 -0.92 -12.96
CA LEU A 64 -3.24 -1.27 -11.76
C LEU A 64 -2.84 -2.74 -11.74
N LYS A 65 -1.58 -3.01 -11.42
CA LYS A 65 -1.07 -4.37 -11.31
C LYS A 65 -0.99 -4.83 -9.86
N ILE A 66 -0.68 -6.11 -9.66
CA ILE A 66 -0.57 -6.68 -8.30
C ILE A 66 0.72 -6.19 -7.64
N GLU A 67 1.75 -5.96 -8.45
CA GLU A 67 3.06 -5.45 -8.06
C GLU A 67 2.93 -4.12 -7.33
N ASP A 68 2.12 -3.19 -7.84
CA ASP A 68 1.92 -1.85 -7.25
C ASP A 68 1.49 -1.94 -5.78
N PHE A 69 0.63 -2.90 -5.44
CA PHE A 69 0.20 -3.13 -4.05
C PHE A 69 1.25 -3.87 -3.21
N LEU A 70 2.03 -4.77 -3.82
CA LEU A 70 3.11 -5.46 -3.13
C LEU A 70 4.27 -4.52 -2.78
N GLU A 71 4.51 -3.50 -3.60
CA GLU A 71 5.53 -2.48 -3.34
C GLU A 71 5.19 -1.59 -2.14
N ARG A 72 3.89 -1.39 -1.83
CA ARG A 72 3.45 -0.55 -0.71
C ARG A 72 3.48 -1.25 0.65
N ARG A 73 3.90 -2.51 0.71
CA ARG A 73 4.02 -3.26 1.97
C ARG A 73 5.22 -2.79 2.78
N LEU A 74 5.10 -2.81 4.11
CA LEU A 74 6.19 -2.44 5.01
C LEU A 74 7.45 -3.27 4.75
N GLN A 75 7.29 -4.56 4.44
CA GLN A 75 8.40 -5.44 4.09
C GLN A 75 9.24 -4.93 2.91
N THR A 76 8.60 -4.49 1.83
CA THR A 76 9.27 -3.99 0.62
C THR A 76 9.77 -2.57 0.83
N GLN A 77 9.02 -1.72 1.55
CA GLN A 77 9.44 -0.37 1.89
C GLN A 77 10.70 -0.34 2.75
N VAL A 78 10.78 -1.17 3.79
CA VAL A 78 11.97 -1.29 4.66
C VAL A 78 13.21 -1.72 3.86
N PHE A 79 13.03 -2.63 2.89
CA PHE A 79 14.11 -3.04 2.00
C PHE A 79 14.53 -1.91 1.04
N LYS A 80 13.56 -1.20 0.42
CA LYS A 80 13.83 -0.06 -0.47
C LYS A 80 14.52 1.11 0.26
N LEU A 81 14.24 1.30 1.54
CA LEU A 81 14.89 2.31 2.39
C LEU A 81 16.30 1.92 2.85
N GLY A 82 16.78 0.71 2.53
CA GLY A 82 18.13 0.26 2.90
C GLY A 82 18.29 -0.19 4.36
N LEU A 83 17.22 -0.17 5.17
CA LEU A 83 17.24 -0.62 6.57
C LEU A 83 17.48 -2.13 6.70
N ALA A 84 17.25 -2.90 5.63
CA ALA A 84 17.46 -4.33 5.58
C ALA A 84 18.24 -4.74 4.34
N LYS A 85 19.19 -5.65 4.49
CA LYS A 85 20.00 -6.23 3.39
C LYS A 85 19.20 -7.02 2.35
N SER A 86 18.04 -7.58 2.74
CA SER A 86 17.20 -8.38 1.83
C SER A 86 15.73 -8.31 2.23
N ILE A 87 14.84 -8.71 1.32
CA ILE A 87 13.39 -8.78 1.57
C ILE A 87 13.07 -9.78 2.70
N HIS A 88 13.87 -10.85 2.83
CA HIS A 88 13.73 -11.83 3.91
C HIS A 88 14.19 -11.25 5.25
N HIS A 89 15.32 -10.53 5.24
CA HIS A 89 15.84 -9.83 6.41
C HIS A 89 14.83 -8.78 6.94
N ALA A 90 14.25 -7.97 6.04
CA ALA A 90 13.22 -6.99 6.40
C ALA A 90 12.04 -7.65 7.15
N ARG A 91 11.62 -8.84 6.71
CA ARG A 91 10.51 -9.57 7.34
C ARG A 91 10.85 -10.01 8.77
N VAL A 92 12.08 -10.45 9.00
CA VAL A 92 12.57 -10.88 10.32
C VAL A 92 12.62 -9.69 11.26
N LEU A 93 13.22 -8.56 10.83
CA LEU A 93 13.30 -7.34 11.62
C LEU A 93 11.92 -6.82 12.04
N ILE A 94 10.94 -6.85 11.12
CA ILE A 94 9.57 -6.44 11.43
C ILE A 94 8.96 -7.39 12.48
N ARG A 95 9.06 -8.71 12.31
CA ARG A 95 8.48 -9.67 13.28
C ARG A 95 9.12 -9.57 14.66
N GLN A 96 10.41 -9.31 14.72
CA GLN A 96 11.17 -9.14 15.96
C GLN A 96 10.97 -7.77 16.61
N ARG A 97 10.08 -6.92 16.08
CA ARG A 97 9.70 -5.62 16.65
C ARG A 97 10.83 -4.58 16.63
N HIS A 98 11.76 -4.69 15.68
CA HIS A 98 12.85 -3.72 15.52
C HIS A 98 12.44 -2.48 14.73
N ILE A 99 11.34 -2.52 14.00
CA ILE A 99 10.91 -1.42 13.10
C ILE A 99 9.68 -0.71 13.66
N ARG A 100 9.72 0.63 13.62
CA ARG A 100 8.58 1.49 13.91
C ARG A 100 8.14 2.27 12.68
N VAL A 101 6.86 2.58 12.63
CA VAL A 101 6.27 3.55 11.69
C VAL A 101 5.78 4.71 12.53
N ARG A 102 6.36 5.90 12.33
CA ARG A 102 6.23 7.05 13.24
C ARG A 102 6.64 6.65 14.66
N LYS A 103 5.73 6.77 15.64
CA LYS A 103 6.00 6.45 17.05
C LYS A 103 5.64 5.00 17.43
N GLN A 104 4.99 4.27 16.53
CA GLN A 104 4.42 2.96 16.83
C GLN A 104 5.28 1.83 16.27
N VAL A 105 5.61 0.85 17.09
CA VAL A 105 6.28 -0.39 16.65
C VAL A 105 5.29 -1.26 15.88
N VAL A 106 5.66 -1.69 14.68
CA VAL A 106 4.82 -2.50 13.79
C VAL A 106 5.43 -3.88 13.63
N ASN A 107 4.68 -4.92 13.99
CA ASN A 107 5.13 -6.32 13.91
C ASN A 107 4.54 -7.11 12.72
N ILE A 108 3.80 -6.44 11.83
CA ILE A 108 3.09 -7.06 10.70
C ILE A 108 3.79 -6.69 9.38
N PRO A 109 4.44 -7.64 8.67
CA PRO A 109 5.12 -7.36 7.40
C PRO A 109 4.19 -7.02 6.23
N SER A 110 2.90 -7.35 6.35
CA SER A 110 1.86 -7.01 5.36
C SER A 110 1.21 -5.66 5.60
N PHE A 111 1.70 -4.86 6.56
CA PHE A 111 1.21 -3.51 6.81
C PHE A 111 1.39 -2.66 5.55
N ILE A 112 0.36 -1.93 5.14
CA ILE A 112 0.40 -1.05 3.97
C ILE A 112 0.83 0.34 4.43
N VAL A 113 1.96 0.81 3.91
CA VAL A 113 2.56 2.09 4.28
C VAL A 113 1.93 3.20 3.43
N ARG A 114 1.29 4.18 4.10
CA ARG A 114 0.81 5.42 3.47
C ARG A 114 2.00 6.31 3.09
N LEU A 115 1.84 7.13 2.04
CA LEU A 115 2.90 8.05 1.58
C LEU A 115 3.44 8.93 2.72
N ASP A 116 2.57 9.55 3.52
CA ASP A 116 2.97 10.42 4.63
C ASP A 116 3.79 9.70 5.71
N SER A 117 3.51 8.42 5.91
CA SER A 117 4.18 7.61 6.94
C SER A 117 5.47 6.97 6.42
N GLN A 118 5.72 6.97 5.12
CA GLN A 118 6.89 6.34 4.51
C GLN A 118 8.19 7.00 4.95
N LYS A 119 8.21 8.33 5.11
CA LYS A 119 9.37 9.09 5.59
C LYS A 119 9.71 8.84 7.06
N HIS A 120 8.79 8.24 7.82
CA HIS A 120 8.89 8.06 9.26
C HIS A 120 9.10 6.58 9.63
N ILE A 121 9.74 5.81 8.76
CA ILE A 121 10.07 4.41 9.01
C ILE A 121 11.50 4.36 9.51
N ASP A 122 11.67 4.00 10.78
CA ASP A 122 12.97 3.93 11.44
C ASP A 122 13.05 2.68 12.33
N PHE A 123 14.23 2.44 12.89
CA PHE A 123 14.36 1.51 14.00
C PHE A 123 13.62 2.02 15.24
N SER A 124 13.09 1.07 16.01
CA SER A 124 12.48 1.32 17.31
C SER A 124 13.55 1.73 18.31
N LEU A 125 13.27 2.71 19.16
CA LEU A 125 14.17 3.16 20.25
C LEU A 125 14.44 2.11 21.33
N ARG A 126 13.70 0.99 21.30
CA ARG A 126 13.89 -0.15 22.20
C ARG A 126 14.69 -1.28 21.55
N SER A 127 15.10 -1.08 20.29
CA SER A 127 15.80 -2.08 19.49
C SER A 127 17.30 -1.94 19.71
N PRO A 128 18.08 -3.03 19.68
CA PRO A 128 19.55 -2.92 19.66
C PRO A 128 20.09 -2.16 18.44
N TYR A 129 19.29 -2.06 17.38
CA TYR A 129 19.59 -1.31 16.15
C TYR A 129 19.17 0.17 16.20
N GLY A 130 18.59 0.62 17.32
CA GLY A 130 18.03 1.96 17.50
C GLY A 130 18.24 2.47 18.91
#